data_AF-B3SF22-F1
#
_entry.id   AF-B3SF22-F1
#
_cell.length_a   1.000
_cell.length_b   1.000
_cell.length_c   1.000
_cell.angle_alpha   90.00
_cell.angle_beta   90.00
_cell.angle_gamma   90.00
#
_symmetry.space_group_name_H-M   'P 1'
#
loop_
_entity.id
_entity.type
_entity.pdbx_description
1 polymer ?
#
loop_
_entity_poly.entity_id
_entity_poly.type
_entity_poly.pdbx_seq_one_letter_code
_entity_poly.pdbx_strand_id
1 'polypeptide(L)'
;MAISKIKLDKLEIFMANPRGFCAGVERAVEIVELTLAKYGAPVYVRHEIVHNRYVVENLKNKGAIFVEEIAEIPDNAVTIYSAHGVSEKVENESRFKHLKIIDATCPLVKKVHLQAQKFEKVGDKIIIIGHKNHPEIEGTSGRVKREVFIVENIQDVEKIPFSKDESISYVTQTTLSVDDTKNIIDALKNAFPNIKGPELKNICFATQNRQDAVKQLASLVDTIFVIGAKNSSNSNRLRDIAENCGTKAFLLNGETDDISDLLHNSTKLGITAGASAPEILVSNLIAKIKKMRDVKITHVEGTAFSEQERDLFDLRGFLPPGIEDQEVQVSRARMQLSHMPNDLAKYIYLANLQSQNETIFYRLLMSDPAKYLPIVYDPTVGEACTKFGHIYRASRGLYISIKDKGKVKDILSKWPRKDVKFIVVTDGERILGLGDLGVNGMGIPIGKLALYTAVAGVPPEAQLPIFLDV
;
A
#
# COMPACT_ATOMS: atom_id res chain seq x y z
N MET A 1 12.61 -31.10 -43.81
CA MET A 1 11.58 -30.06 -43.68
C MET A 1 12.01 -29.11 -42.58
N ALA A 2 12.41 -27.89 -42.94
CA ALA A 2 12.77 -26.86 -41.98
C ALA A 2 11.48 -26.37 -41.29
N ILE A 3 11.41 -26.50 -39.97
CA ILE A 3 10.36 -25.88 -39.16
C ILE A 3 10.58 -24.38 -39.28
N SER A 4 9.79 -23.70 -40.10
CA SER A 4 9.75 -22.24 -40.16
C SER A 4 9.41 -21.75 -38.75
N LYS A 5 10.35 -21.08 -38.08
CA LYS A 5 10.05 -20.33 -36.84
C LYS A 5 8.94 -19.34 -37.18
N ILE A 6 7.73 -19.59 -36.67
CA ILE A 6 6.62 -18.65 -36.76
C ILE A 6 7.12 -17.34 -36.14
N LYS A 7 7.20 -16.29 -36.95
CA LYS A 7 7.70 -14.99 -36.52
C LYS A 7 6.55 -14.30 -35.78
N LEU A 8 6.50 -14.49 -34.46
CA LEU A 8 5.50 -13.87 -33.61
C LEU A 8 5.57 -12.35 -33.75
N ASP A 9 4.41 -11.73 -33.85
CA ASP A 9 4.22 -10.29 -33.93
C ASP A 9 4.72 -9.64 -32.62
N LYS A 10 5.42 -8.50 -32.75
CA LYS A 10 6.05 -7.83 -31.62
C LYS A 10 5.01 -7.14 -30.73
N LEU A 11 5.21 -7.17 -29.42
CA LEU A 11 4.41 -6.49 -28.42
C LEU A 11 5.34 -5.87 -27.37
N GLU A 12 5.15 -4.58 -27.08
CA GLU A 12 5.86 -3.92 -25.98
C GLU A 12 4.95 -3.86 -24.75
N ILE A 13 5.41 -4.41 -23.63
CA ILE A 13 4.70 -4.42 -22.37
C ILE A 13 5.30 -3.37 -21.44
N PHE A 14 4.47 -2.45 -20.98
CA PHE A 14 4.82 -1.42 -20.00
C PHE A 14 4.30 -1.82 -18.62
N MET A 15 5.21 -1.92 -17.65
CA MET A 15 4.86 -2.31 -16.28
C MET A 15 4.67 -1.06 -15.42
N ALA A 16 3.49 -0.88 -14.85
CA ALA A 16 3.27 0.14 -13.82
C ALA A 16 4.12 -0.13 -12.58
N ASN A 17 4.58 0.95 -11.94
CA ASN A 17 5.27 0.91 -10.66
C ASN A 17 4.84 2.10 -9.79
N PRO A 18 4.31 1.89 -8.57
CA PRO A 18 4.07 0.61 -7.90
C PRO A 18 2.84 -0.15 -8.44
N ARG A 19 2.82 -1.47 -8.24
CA ARG A 19 1.69 -2.38 -8.55
C ARG A 19 1.63 -3.53 -7.53
N GLY A 20 0.54 -4.30 -7.53
CA GLY A 20 0.43 -5.55 -6.76
C GLY A 20 0.20 -5.32 -5.26
N PHE A 21 0.69 -6.20 -4.39
CA PHE A 21 0.45 -6.13 -2.94
C PHE A 21 0.85 -4.80 -2.28
N CYS A 22 0.01 -4.34 -1.35
CA CYS A 22 0.38 -3.30 -0.40
C CYS A 22 0.76 -3.90 0.96
N ALA A 23 1.43 -3.13 1.82
CA ALA A 23 1.86 -3.59 3.14
C ALA A 23 0.71 -4.10 4.03
N GLY A 24 -0.49 -3.51 3.89
CA GLY A 24 -1.68 -3.96 4.63
C GLY A 24 -2.16 -5.35 4.19
N VAL A 25 -2.14 -5.60 2.88
CA VAL A 25 -2.53 -6.88 2.28
C VAL A 25 -1.51 -7.97 2.62
N GLU A 26 -0.22 -7.69 2.44
CA GLU A 26 0.86 -8.64 2.77
C GLU A 26 0.79 -9.07 4.23
N ARG A 27 0.66 -8.10 5.15
CA ARG A 27 0.46 -8.37 6.59
C ARG A 27 -0.78 -9.24 6.84
N ALA A 28 -1.91 -8.95 6.19
CA ALA A 28 -3.15 -9.67 6.43
C ALA A 28 -3.08 -11.13 5.95
N VAL A 29 -2.49 -11.38 4.79
CA VAL A 29 -2.25 -12.73 4.28
C VAL A 29 -1.28 -13.48 5.20
N GLU A 30 -0.17 -12.85 5.60
CA GLU A 30 0.80 -13.47 6.52
C GLU A 30 0.14 -13.82 7.86
N ILE A 31 -0.73 -12.96 8.40
CA ILE A 31 -1.46 -13.24 9.65
C ILE A 31 -2.27 -14.54 9.54
N VAL A 32 -2.95 -14.80 8.43
CA VAL A 32 -3.70 -16.05 8.24
C VAL A 32 -2.76 -17.25 8.21
N GLU A 33 -1.68 -17.17 7.43
CA GLU A 33 -0.69 -18.25 7.31
C GLU A 33 -0.03 -18.58 8.65
N LEU A 34 0.35 -17.56 9.42
CA LEU A 34 0.94 -17.75 10.76
C LEU A 34 -0.05 -18.28 11.78
N THR A 35 -1.32 -17.87 11.67
CA THR A 35 -2.36 -18.36 12.56
C THR A 35 -2.64 -19.84 12.29
N LEU A 36 -2.71 -20.26 11.02
CA LEU A 36 -2.78 -21.66 10.62
C LEU A 36 -1.56 -22.45 11.09
N ALA A 37 -0.35 -21.92 10.91
CA ALA A 37 0.87 -22.57 11.37
C ALA A 37 0.93 -22.73 12.90
N LYS A 38 0.38 -21.77 13.65
CA LYS A 38 0.39 -21.76 15.11
C LYS A 38 -0.71 -22.61 15.74
N TYR A 39 -1.91 -22.59 15.19
CA TYR A 39 -3.09 -23.21 15.81
C TYR A 39 -3.63 -24.43 15.06
N GLY A 40 -3.13 -24.72 13.85
CA GLY A 40 -3.67 -25.74 12.97
C GLY A 40 -4.99 -25.32 12.33
N ALA A 41 -5.50 -26.17 11.43
CA ALA A 41 -6.82 -25.98 10.83
C ALA A 41 -7.93 -26.55 11.74
N PRO A 42 -9.14 -25.97 11.74
CA PRO A 42 -9.55 -24.80 10.96
C PRO A 42 -9.21 -23.46 11.64
N VAL A 43 -8.90 -22.45 10.84
CA VAL A 43 -8.87 -21.03 11.26
C VAL A 43 -9.98 -20.29 10.53
N TYR A 44 -10.87 -19.65 11.28
CA TYR A 44 -11.99 -18.90 10.72
C TYR A 44 -11.55 -17.48 10.37
N VAL A 45 -12.03 -16.95 9.26
CA VAL A 45 -11.75 -15.57 8.82
C VAL A 45 -13.08 -14.89 8.51
N ARG A 46 -13.34 -13.76 9.17
CA ARG A 46 -14.56 -12.96 8.96
C ARG A 46 -14.42 -12.14 7.67
N HIS A 47 -15.24 -12.45 6.68
CA HIS A 47 -15.13 -12.07 5.27
C HIS A 47 -13.83 -12.55 4.62
N GLU A 48 -13.69 -12.38 3.30
CA GLU A 48 -12.42 -12.56 2.61
C GLU A 48 -11.31 -11.72 3.27
N ILE A 49 -10.14 -12.32 3.51
CA ILE A 49 -9.00 -11.62 4.13
C ILE A 49 -8.60 -10.38 3.31
N VAL A 50 -8.67 -10.53 1.98
CA VAL A 50 -8.50 -9.51 0.94
C VAL A 50 -9.36 -9.89 -0.26
N HIS A 51 -9.81 -8.90 -1.05
CA HIS A 51 -10.60 -9.13 -2.26
C HIS A 51 -9.73 -9.66 -3.42
N ASN A 52 -9.34 -10.93 -3.35
CA ASN A 52 -8.64 -11.66 -4.41
C ASN A 52 -8.85 -13.18 -4.30
N ARG A 53 -9.48 -13.77 -5.32
CA ARG A 53 -9.83 -15.20 -5.34
C ARG A 53 -8.61 -16.12 -5.24
N TYR A 54 -7.51 -15.81 -5.94
CA TYR A 54 -6.30 -16.65 -5.88
C TYR A 54 -5.76 -16.74 -4.45
N VAL A 55 -5.72 -15.60 -3.74
CA VAL A 55 -5.28 -15.56 -2.33
C VAL A 55 -6.23 -16.33 -1.43
N VAL A 56 -7.54 -16.10 -1.57
CA VAL A 56 -8.58 -16.78 -0.77
C VAL A 56 -8.54 -18.30 -0.96
N GLU A 57 -8.49 -18.79 -2.20
CA GLU A 57 -8.44 -20.23 -2.49
C GLU A 57 -7.14 -20.87 -2.00
N ASN A 58 -6.00 -20.18 -2.10
CA ASN A 58 -4.74 -20.67 -1.56
C ASN A 58 -4.82 -20.86 -0.03
N LEU A 59 -5.42 -19.90 0.68
CA LEU A 59 -5.60 -19.98 2.13
C LEU A 59 -6.65 -21.03 2.54
N LYS A 60 -7.72 -21.21 1.76
CA LYS A 60 -8.70 -22.30 1.97
C LYS A 60 -8.03 -23.67 1.87
N ASN A 61 -7.18 -23.87 0.86
CA ASN A 61 -6.42 -25.11 0.69
C ASN A 61 -5.44 -25.38 1.85
N LYS A 62 -5.03 -24.35 2.59
CA LYS A 62 -4.22 -24.45 3.80
C LYS A 62 -5.04 -24.66 5.08
N GLY A 63 -6.39 -24.63 5.00
CA GLY A 63 -7.29 -24.86 6.12
C GLY A 63 -7.97 -23.62 6.71
N ALA A 64 -7.92 -22.47 6.03
CA ALA A 64 -8.73 -21.31 6.40
C ALA A 64 -10.20 -21.50 5.98
N ILE A 65 -11.14 -21.08 6.82
CA ILE A 65 -12.57 -21.08 6.53
C ILE A 65 -13.05 -19.63 6.56
N PHE A 66 -13.47 -19.11 5.41
CA PHE A 66 -14.01 -17.75 5.28
C PHE A 66 -15.51 -17.77 5.53
N VAL A 67 -16.01 -16.89 6.40
CA VAL A 67 -17.42 -16.81 6.80
C VAL A 67 -17.96 -15.39 6.67
N GLU A 68 -19.25 -15.27 6.37
CA GLU A 68 -19.93 -13.99 6.22
C GLU A 68 -20.55 -13.49 7.52
N GLU A 69 -20.63 -14.28 8.58
CA GLU A 69 -21.10 -13.84 9.90
C GLU A 69 -20.41 -14.55 11.07
N ILE A 70 -20.29 -13.86 12.22
CA ILE A 70 -19.74 -14.46 13.46
C ILE A 70 -20.63 -15.60 13.97
N ALA A 71 -21.94 -15.56 13.65
CA ALA A 71 -22.88 -16.61 13.97
C ALA A 71 -22.51 -17.99 13.38
N GLU A 72 -21.77 -18.02 12.29
CA GLU A 72 -21.33 -19.26 11.61
C GLU A 72 -20.12 -19.92 12.27
N ILE A 73 -19.42 -19.21 13.16
CA ILE A 73 -18.17 -19.67 13.77
C ILE A 73 -18.47 -20.45 15.06
N PRO A 74 -17.90 -21.66 15.27
CA PRO A 74 -18.03 -22.38 16.54
C PRO A 74 -17.46 -21.60 17.72
N ASP A 75 -18.06 -21.77 18.91
CA ASP A 75 -17.58 -21.12 20.12
C ASP A 75 -16.13 -21.50 20.43
N ASN A 76 -15.36 -20.56 20.99
CA ASN A 76 -13.93 -20.69 21.30
C ASN A 76 -13.00 -20.88 20.08
N ALA A 77 -13.51 -20.85 18.85
CA ALA A 77 -12.69 -21.04 17.66
C ALA A 77 -11.69 -19.89 17.44
N VAL A 78 -10.60 -20.21 16.73
CA VAL A 78 -9.60 -19.22 16.30
C VAL A 78 -10.14 -18.45 15.11
N THR A 79 -10.22 -17.13 15.26
CA THR A 79 -10.91 -16.26 14.31
C THR A 79 -10.06 -15.05 13.96
N ILE A 80 -10.02 -14.71 12.68
CA ILE A 80 -9.30 -13.54 12.15
C ILE A 80 -10.32 -12.53 11.62
N TYR A 81 -10.16 -11.26 12.00
CA TYR A 81 -10.83 -10.15 11.31
C TYR A 81 -10.05 -9.75 10.07
N SER A 82 -10.74 -9.52 8.95
CA SER A 82 -10.10 -9.17 7.68
C SER A 82 -9.39 -7.81 7.71
N ALA A 83 -8.63 -7.51 6.65
CA ALA A 83 -7.89 -6.25 6.52
C ALA A 83 -8.81 -5.00 6.50
N HIS A 84 -10.09 -5.18 6.19
CA HIS A 84 -11.09 -4.11 6.02
C HIS A 84 -11.65 -3.58 7.33
N GLY A 85 -11.36 -4.22 8.47
CA GLY A 85 -11.90 -3.83 9.77
C GLY A 85 -13.30 -4.37 10.03
N VAL A 86 -13.71 -4.28 11.30
CA VAL A 86 -15.03 -4.74 11.79
C VAL A 86 -15.66 -3.72 12.72
N SER A 87 -16.98 -3.80 12.89
CA SER A 87 -17.78 -2.96 13.79
C SER A 87 -17.66 -3.37 15.27
N GLU A 88 -18.12 -2.51 16.18
CA GLU A 88 -18.21 -2.82 17.62
C GLU A 88 -19.20 -3.98 17.89
N LYS A 89 -20.26 -4.09 17.07
CA LYS A 89 -21.23 -5.20 17.14
C LYS A 89 -20.54 -6.55 16.90
N VAL A 90 -19.74 -6.67 15.85
CA VAL A 90 -18.98 -7.89 15.51
C VAL A 90 -18.00 -8.26 16.64
N GLU A 91 -17.39 -7.26 17.28
CA GLU A 91 -16.52 -7.51 18.45
C GLU A 91 -17.31 -8.02 19.67
N ASN A 92 -18.51 -7.51 19.91
CA ASN A 92 -19.38 -7.98 20.99
C ASN A 92 -19.85 -9.42 20.77
N GLU A 93 -20.29 -9.75 19.56
CA GLU A 93 -20.68 -11.12 19.19
C GLU A 93 -19.51 -12.11 19.35
N SER A 94 -18.31 -11.68 18.94
CA SER A 94 -17.10 -12.48 19.09
C SER A 94 -16.74 -12.73 20.55
N ARG A 95 -16.93 -11.73 21.43
CA ARG A 95 -16.77 -11.88 22.88
C ARG A 95 -17.79 -12.84 23.47
N PHE A 96 -19.04 -12.76 23.04
CA PHE A 96 -20.12 -13.64 23.50
C PHE A 96 -19.84 -15.11 23.18
N LYS A 97 -19.27 -15.39 22.00
CA LYS A 97 -18.85 -16.74 21.59
C LYS A 97 -17.47 -17.17 22.11
N HIS A 98 -16.84 -16.35 22.97
CA HIS A 98 -15.50 -16.59 23.50
C HIS A 98 -14.44 -16.85 22.42
N LEU A 99 -14.59 -16.25 21.24
CA LEU A 99 -13.69 -16.49 20.10
C LEU A 99 -12.28 -15.98 20.39
N LYS A 100 -11.29 -16.73 19.92
CA LYS A 100 -9.89 -16.31 19.98
C LYS A 100 -9.57 -15.42 18.79
N ILE A 101 -9.70 -14.11 18.98
CA ILE A 101 -9.56 -13.12 17.91
C ILE A 101 -8.11 -12.76 17.62
N ILE A 102 -7.76 -12.74 16.33
CA ILE A 102 -6.56 -12.11 15.77
C ILE A 102 -7.00 -11.02 14.79
N ASP A 103 -6.59 -9.77 15.05
CA ASP A 103 -7.02 -8.63 14.25
C ASP A 103 -6.04 -8.32 13.10
N ALA A 104 -6.44 -8.66 11.86
CA ALA A 104 -5.66 -8.37 10.66
C ALA A 104 -6.00 -7.00 10.02
N THR A 105 -6.87 -6.18 10.65
CA THR A 105 -7.26 -4.86 10.15
C THR A 105 -6.03 -4.03 9.78
N CYS A 106 -6.07 -3.40 8.61
CA CYS A 106 -5.01 -2.51 8.16
C CYS A 106 -4.87 -1.32 9.14
N PRO A 107 -3.66 -0.94 9.58
CA PRO A 107 -3.47 0.21 10.47
C PRO A 107 -4.05 1.51 9.92
N LEU A 108 -4.08 1.68 8.59
CA LEU A 108 -4.66 2.87 7.95
C LEU A 108 -6.19 2.88 8.01
N VAL A 109 -6.84 1.71 7.96
CA VAL A 109 -8.28 1.58 8.23
C VAL A 109 -8.57 1.86 9.70
N LYS A 110 -7.76 1.31 10.62
CA LYS A 110 -7.89 1.58 12.06
C LYS A 110 -7.74 3.07 12.40
N LYS A 111 -6.89 3.80 11.67
CA LYS A 111 -6.79 5.26 11.77
C LYS A 111 -8.11 5.94 11.41
N VAL A 112 -8.80 5.50 10.36
CA VAL A 112 -10.12 6.02 9.96
C VAL A 112 -11.17 5.73 11.05
N HIS A 113 -11.19 4.52 11.62
CA HIS A 113 -12.07 4.16 12.73
C HIS A 113 -11.87 5.11 13.94
N LEU A 114 -10.62 5.31 14.37
CA LEU A 114 -10.28 6.19 15.48
C LEU A 114 -10.65 7.66 15.19
N GLN A 115 -10.53 8.08 13.93
CA GLN A 115 -10.90 9.43 13.52
C GLN A 115 -12.42 9.63 13.57
N ALA A 116 -13.21 8.69 13.06
CA ALA A 116 -14.67 8.73 13.17
C ALA A 116 -15.12 8.79 14.63
N GLN A 117 -14.55 7.95 15.49
CA GLN A 117 -14.82 7.95 16.94
C GLN A 117 -14.43 9.28 17.62
N LYS A 118 -13.34 9.91 17.19
CA LYS A 118 -12.93 11.22 17.72
C LYS A 118 -13.94 12.30 17.36
N PHE A 119 -14.45 12.30 16.14
CA PHE A 119 -15.49 13.24 15.70
C PHE A 119 -16.81 13.02 16.44
N GLU A 120 -17.20 11.76 16.68
CA GLU A 120 -18.36 11.45 17.51
C GLU A 120 -18.22 12.00 18.94
N LYS A 121 -17.03 11.82 19.55
CA LYS A 121 -16.78 12.28 20.93
C LYS A 121 -16.88 13.79 21.12
N VAL A 122 -16.60 14.57 20.08
CA VAL A 122 -16.77 16.04 20.12
C VAL A 122 -18.19 16.48 19.75
N GLY A 123 -19.08 15.52 19.47
CA GLY A 123 -20.50 15.78 19.22
C GLY A 123 -20.87 16.04 17.77
N ASP A 124 -19.92 15.87 16.83
CA ASP A 124 -20.16 16.13 15.41
C ASP A 124 -21.11 15.08 14.80
N LYS A 125 -21.90 15.50 13.81
CA LYS A 125 -22.53 14.58 12.85
C LYS A 125 -21.47 14.06 11.88
N ILE A 126 -21.58 12.79 11.50
CA ILE A 126 -20.53 12.12 10.73
C ILE A 126 -21.01 11.80 9.32
N ILE A 127 -20.21 12.20 8.34
CA ILE A 127 -20.34 11.79 6.95
C ILE A 127 -19.21 10.81 6.63
N ILE A 128 -19.53 9.71 5.95
CA ILE A 128 -18.53 8.78 5.45
C ILE A 128 -18.58 8.81 3.93
N ILE A 129 -17.49 9.23 3.30
CA ILE A 129 -17.35 9.15 1.84
C ILE A 129 -16.86 7.75 1.48
N GLY A 130 -17.65 7.01 0.72
CA GLY A 130 -17.29 5.67 0.21
C GLY A 130 -18.50 4.78 -0.04
N HIS A 131 -18.24 3.55 -0.51
CA HIS A 131 -19.28 2.68 -1.06
C HIS A 131 -20.13 2.00 0.01
N LYS A 132 -21.46 2.18 -0.02
CA LYS A 132 -22.39 1.77 1.06
C LYS A 132 -22.29 0.32 1.49
N ASN A 133 -22.05 -0.60 0.55
CA ASN A 133 -22.00 -2.05 0.78
C ASN A 133 -20.57 -2.59 0.87
N HIS A 134 -19.58 -1.73 1.15
CA HIS A 134 -18.19 -2.16 1.27
C HIS A 134 -17.87 -2.51 2.74
N PRO A 135 -17.19 -3.64 3.03
CA PRO A 135 -16.89 -4.06 4.40
C PRO A 135 -16.17 -3.00 5.25
N GLU A 136 -15.30 -2.21 4.63
CA GLU A 136 -14.60 -1.09 5.30
C GLU A 136 -15.55 0.03 5.76
N ILE A 137 -16.62 0.28 5.00
CA ILE A 137 -17.64 1.28 5.36
C ILE A 137 -18.52 0.75 6.48
N GLU A 138 -18.93 -0.51 6.43
CA GLU A 138 -19.65 -1.18 7.52
C GLU A 138 -18.82 -1.22 8.81
N GLY A 139 -17.52 -1.53 8.68
CA GLY A 139 -16.57 -1.50 9.78
C GLY A 139 -16.41 -0.10 10.39
N THR A 140 -16.26 0.94 9.58
CA THR A 140 -16.08 2.32 10.05
C THR A 140 -17.36 2.90 10.66
N SER A 141 -18.50 2.72 10.00
CA SER A 141 -19.82 3.17 10.48
C SER A 141 -20.19 2.50 11.80
N GLY A 142 -19.95 1.19 11.92
CA GLY A 142 -20.24 0.44 13.14
C GLY A 142 -19.27 0.69 14.31
N ARG A 143 -18.35 1.66 14.20
CA ARG A 143 -17.46 2.10 15.29
C ARG A 143 -17.95 3.33 16.02
N VAL A 144 -18.98 3.97 15.47
CA VAL A 144 -19.68 5.10 16.09
C VAL A 144 -21.10 4.68 16.42
N LYS A 145 -21.65 5.24 17.50
CA LYS A 145 -22.99 4.98 18.00
C LYS A 145 -24.03 5.91 17.38
N ARG A 146 -23.61 7.10 16.97
CA ARG A 146 -24.44 8.07 16.24
C ARG A 146 -24.70 7.62 14.81
N GLU A 147 -25.82 8.09 14.27
CA GLU A 147 -26.15 7.90 12.86
C GLU A 147 -25.08 8.55 11.97
N VAL A 148 -24.64 7.81 10.96
CA VAL A 148 -23.70 8.27 9.93
C VAL A 148 -24.43 8.41 8.60
N PHE A 149 -24.06 9.40 7.81
CA PHE A 149 -24.55 9.54 6.44
C PHE A 149 -23.47 9.11 5.44
N ILE A 150 -23.77 8.18 4.55
CA ILE A 150 -22.81 7.65 3.57
C ILE A 150 -23.02 8.33 2.22
N VAL A 151 -21.95 8.90 1.66
CA VAL A 151 -21.92 9.62 0.38
C VAL A 151 -21.05 8.86 -0.61
N GLU A 152 -21.62 8.43 -1.74
CA GLU A 152 -20.88 7.72 -2.80
C GLU A 152 -20.50 8.61 -3.97
N ASN A 153 -21.27 9.67 -4.20
CA ASN A 153 -21.16 10.56 -5.35
C ASN A 153 -21.65 11.97 -4.99
N ILE A 154 -21.52 12.91 -5.92
CA ILE A 154 -21.92 14.31 -5.73
C ILE A 154 -23.42 14.44 -5.49
N GLN A 155 -24.24 13.62 -6.14
CA GLN A 155 -25.71 13.66 -6.01
C GLN A 155 -26.19 13.25 -4.62
N ASP A 156 -25.39 12.46 -3.89
CA ASP A 156 -25.70 12.10 -2.49
C ASP A 156 -25.46 13.28 -1.53
N VAL A 157 -24.63 14.27 -1.90
CA VAL A 157 -24.40 15.47 -1.08
C VAL A 157 -25.69 16.27 -0.90
N GLU A 158 -26.51 16.34 -1.95
CA GLU A 158 -27.79 17.07 -1.93
C GLU A 158 -28.85 16.40 -1.03
N LYS A 159 -28.66 15.12 -0.70
CA LYS A 159 -29.61 14.31 0.10
C LYS A 159 -29.27 14.31 1.59
N ILE A 160 -28.20 14.99 2.00
CA ILE A 160 -27.75 15.01 3.40
C ILE A 160 -28.80 15.75 4.25
N PRO A 161 -29.39 15.12 5.28
CA PRO A 161 -30.46 15.69 6.08
C PRO A 161 -29.95 16.65 7.19
N PHE A 162 -28.72 17.16 7.05
CA PHE A 162 -28.07 18.01 8.06
C PHE A 162 -28.26 19.49 7.70
N SER A 163 -28.39 20.34 8.72
CA SER A 163 -28.39 21.79 8.52
C SER A 163 -26.97 22.33 8.37
N LYS A 164 -26.82 23.45 7.65
CA LYS A 164 -25.53 24.10 7.37
C LYS A 164 -24.80 24.59 8.63
N ASP A 165 -25.55 24.86 9.70
CA ASP A 165 -25.03 25.37 10.97
C ASP A 165 -24.60 24.26 11.95
N GLU A 166 -24.86 22.99 11.60
CA GLU A 166 -24.49 21.86 12.45
C GLU A 166 -22.99 21.58 12.39
N SER A 167 -22.44 21.09 13.51
CA SER A 167 -21.05 20.63 13.54
C SER A 167 -20.96 19.28 12.83
N ILE A 168 -20.36 19.28 11.64
CA ILE A 168 -20.27 18.12 10.76
C ILE A 168 -18.79 17.80 10.52
N SER A 169 -18.45 16.53 10.62
CA SER A 169 -17.15 16.01 10.24
C SER A 169 -17.28 14.86 9.25
N TYR A 170 -16.32 14.72 8.34
CA TYR A 170 -16.26 13.60 7.41
C TYR A 170 -14.99 12.76 7.55
N VAL A 171 -15.10 11.49 7.16
CA VAL A 171 -13.98 10.57 6.92
C VAL A 171 -14.17 9.90 5.55
N THR A 172 -13.13 9.27 5.01
CA THR A 172 -13.19 8.60 3.71
C THR A 172 -12.74 7.16 3.78
N GLN A 173 -13.28 6.32 2.90
CA GLN A 173 -12.73 5.01 2.60
C GLN A 173 -11.30 5.14 2.02
N THR A 174 -10.43 4.17 2.32
CA THR A 174 -9.00 4.21 1.99
C THR A 174 -8.67 3.88 0.53
N THR A 175 -9.62 3.29 -0.21
CA THR A 175 -9.45 2.77 -1.59
C THR A 175 -10.15 3.58 -2.67
N LEU A 176 -10.64 4.79 -2.36
CA LEU A 176 -11.37 5.61 -3.32
C LEU A 176 -10.48 6.22 -4.41
N SER A 177 -11.12 6.61 -5.52
CA SER A 177 -10.53 7.48 -6.54
C SER A 177 -10.21 8.83 -5.93
N VAL A 178 -8.98 9.30 -6.09
CA VAL A 178 -8.50 10.56 -5.50
C VAL A 178 -9.23 11.75 -6.09
N ASP A 179 -9.44 11.74 -7.41
CA ASP A 179 -10.08 12.84 -8.14
C ASP A 179 -11.58 12.92 -7.81
N ASP A 180 -12.28 11.78 -7.83
CA ASP A 180 -13.71 11.73 -7.52
C ASP A 180 -13.97 12.14 -6.07
N THR A 181 -13.13 11.67 -5.14
CA THR A 181 -13.23 12.03 -3.73
C THR A 181 -13.00 13.52 -3.53
N LYS A 182 -12.05 14.12 -4.24
CA LYS A 182 -11.82 15.57 -4.19
C LYS A 182 -13.09 16.34 -4.62
N ASN A 183 -13.72 15.93 -5.72
CA ASN A 183 -14.95 16.56 -6.19
C ASN A 183 -16.10 16.44 -5.18
N ILE A 184 -16.22 15.29 -4.50
CA ILE A 184 -17.21 15.10 -3.43
C ILE A 184 -16.88 15.99 -2.22
N ILE A 185 -15.61 16.09 -1.81
CA ILE A 185 -15.18 16.96 -0.70
C ILE A 185 -15.48 18.42 -1.02
N ASP A 186 -15.22 18.86 -2.25
CA ASP A 186 -15.49 20.24 -2.68
C ASP A 186 -17.01 20.52 -2.67
N ALA A 187 -17.83 19.58 -3.15
CA ALA A 187 -19.28 19.67 -3.04
C ALA A 187 -19.76 19.72 -1.58
N LEU A 188 -19.19 18.90 -0.69
CA LEU A 188 -19.48 18.91 0.75
C LEU A 188 -19.11 20.23 1.41
N LYS A 189 -17.95 20.81 1.09
CA LYS A 189 -17.53 22.13 1.61
C LYS A 189 -18.43 23.26 1.12
N ASN A 190 -18.90 23.19 -0.12
CA ASN A 190 -19.86 24.16 -0.64
C ASN A 190 -21.23 24.04 0.04
N ALA A 191 -21.69 22.82 0.31
CA ALA A 191 -22.93 22.58 1.04
C ALA A 191 -22.84 22.95 2.53
N PHE A 192 -21.69 22.64 3.16
CA PHE A 192 -21.42 22.77 4.59
C PHE A 192 -20.07 23.49 4.81
N PRO A 193 -20.03 24.84 4.82
CA PRO A 193 -18.78 25.61 4.88
C PRO A 193 -17.89 25.33 6.11
N ASN A 194 -18.50 24.91 7.21
CA ASN A 194 -17.81 24.60 8.47
C ASN A 194 -17.43 23.12 8.62
N ILE A 195 -17.64 22.29 7.59
CA ILE A 195 -17.35 20.86 7.65
C ILE A 195 -15.86 20.59 7.89
N LYS A 196 -15.56 19.70 8.83
CA LYS A 196 -14.18 19.31 9.17
C LYS A 196 -13.87 17.94 8.59
N GLY A 197 -12.63 17.72 8.19
CA GLY A 197 -12.23 16.40 7.74
C GLY A 197 -10.74 16.30 7.45
N PRO A 198 -10.27 15.09 7.10
CA PRO A 198 -8.87 14.82 6.82
C PRO A 198 -8.40 15.29 5.44
N GLU A 199 -9.26 15.93 4.64
CA GLU A 199 -9.03 16.08 3.19
C GLU A 199 -8.79 14.69 2.57
N LEU A 200 -7.84 14.57 1.64
CA LEU A 200 -7.47 13.30 1.00
C LEU A 200 -6.62 12.38 1.90
N LYS A 201 -6.32 12.74 3.15
CA LYS A 201 -5.36 12.01 4.03
C LYS A 201 -5.88 10.67 4.57
N ASN A 202 -7.13 10.31 4.28
CA ASN A 202 -7.70 8.99 4.58
C ASN A 202 -7.54 8.01 3.41
N ILE A 203 -7.43 8.49 2.17
CA ILE A 203 -6.99 7.64 1.05
C ILE A 203 -5.55 7.21 1.33
N CYS A 204 -5.30 5.90 1.26
CA CYS A 204 -3.97 5.39 1.60
C CYS A 204 -2.97 5.65 0.47
N PHE A 205 -1.69 5.79 0.82
CA PHE A 205 -0.62 5.99 -0.15
C PHE A 205 -0.55 4.86 -1.18
N ALA A 206 -0.90 3.62 -0.79
CA ALA A 206 -0.88 2.49 -1.71
C ALA A 206 -1.92 2.63 -2.84
N THR A 207 -3.08 3.22 -2.52
CA THR A 207 -4.13 3.57 -3.48
C THR A 207 -3.64 4.70 -4.38
N GLN A 208 -3.23 5.84 -3.79
CA GLN A 208 -2.75 7.02 -4.53
C GLN A 208 -1.64 6.66 -5.53
N ASN A 209 -0.57 6.01 -5.05
CA ASN A 209 0.60 5.75 -5.88
C ASN A 209 0.28 4.81 -7.06
N ARG A 210 -0.66 3.87 -6.90
CA ARG A 210 -1.11 3.00 -8.00
C ARG A 210 -1.97 3.76 -9.00
N GLN A 211 -2.83 4.68 -8.54
CA GLN A 211 -3.61 5.54 -9.42
C GLN A 211 -2.69 6.44 -10.26
N ASP A 212 -1.68 7.04 -9.63
CA ASP A 212 -0.69 7.87 -10.33
C ASP A 212 0.11 7.05 -11.35
N ALA A 213 0.54 5.84 -10.97
CA ALA A 213 1.24 4.93 -11.88
C ALA A 213 0.37 4.51 -13.07
N VAL A 214 -0.94 4.33 -12.87
CA VAL A 214 -1.87 3.99 -13.96
C VAL A 214 -2.15 5.17 -14.88
N LYS A 215 -2.26 6.40 -14.35
CA LYS A 215 -2.37 7.62 -15.17
C LYS A 215 -1.16 7.80 -16.08
N GLN A 216 0.04 7.57 -15.56
CA GLN A 216 1.27 7.58 -16.36
C GLN A 216 1.33 6.44 -17.37
N LEU A 217 0.86 5.26 -16.99
CA LEU A 217 0.79 4.11 -17.89
C LEU A 217 -0.19 4.37 -19.06
N ALA A 218 -1.33 5.01 -18.79
CA ALA A 218 -2.37 5.30 -19.77
C ALA A 218 -1.87 6.19 -20.92
N SER A 219 -0.96 7.14 -20.66
CA SER A 219 -0.37 7.97 -21.71
C SER A 219 0.65 7.24 -22.60
N LEU A 220 1.03 6.00 -22.26
CA LEU A 220 2.11 5.25 -22.94
C LEU A 220 1.62 4.12 -23.84
N VAL A 221 0.38 3.66 -23.65
CA VAL A 221 -0.09 2.36 -24.16
C VAL A 221 -1.48 2.44 -24.78
N ASP A 222 -1.76 1.52 -25.70
CA ASP A 222 -3.05 1.44 -26.39
C ASP A 222 -4.12 0.73 -25.53
N THR A 223 -3.67 -0.13 -24.61
CA THR A 223 -4.51 -1.01 -23.81
C THR A 223 -3.85 -1.28 -22.47
N ILE A 224 -4.62 -1.30 -21.39
CA ILE A 224 -4.16 -1.63 -20.04
C ILE A 224 -4.86 -2.88 -19.53
N PHE A 225 -4.09 -3.84 -19.03
CA PHE A 225 -4.58 -4.94 -18.22
C PHE A 225 -4.36 -4.62 -16.74
N VAL A 226 -5.46 -4.58 -15.99
CA VAL A 226 -5.47 -4.42 -14.54
C VAL A 226 -5.74 -5.78 -13.93
N ILE A 227 -4.75 -6.34 -13.23
CA ILE A 227 -4.94 -7.61 -12.53
C ILE A 227 -5.61 -7.36 -11.18
N GLY A 228 -6.78 -7.93 -10.97
CA GLY A 228 -7.57 -7.76 -9.74
C GLY A 228 -8.96 -8.38 -9.83
N ALA A 229 -9.57 -8.62 -8.67
CA ALA A 229 -10.91 -9.19 -8.59
C ALA A 229 -12.00 -8.13 -8.83
N LYS A 230 -13.16 -8.57 -9.35
CA LYS A 230 -14.33 -7.69 -9.58
C LYS A 230 -14.84 -7.01 -8.31
N ASN A 231 -14.73 -7.65 -7.15
CA ASN A 231 -15.10 -7.09 -5.84
C ASN A 231 -14.01 -6.22 -5.21
N SER A 232 -12.85 -6.02 -5.85
CA SER A 232 -11.77 -5.17 -5.34
C SER A 232 -12.02 -3.71 -5.72
N SER A 233 -12.43 -2.87 -4.76
CA SER A 233 -12.65 -1.43 -4.98
C SER A 233 -11.43 -0.76 -5.63
N ASN A 234 -10.23 -0.93 -5.07
CA ASN A 234 -8.99 -0.38 -5.62
C ASN A 234 -8.73 -0.83 -7.07
N SER A 235 -8.93 -2.12 -7.39
CA SER A 235 -8.64 -2.63 -8.75
C SER A 235 -9.60 -2.03 -9.79
N ASN A 236 -10.88 -1.87 -9.44
CA ASN A 236 -11.84 -1.19 -10.30
C ASN A 236 -11.49 0.29 -10.48
N ARG A 237 -11.06 1.00 -9.43
CA ARG A 237 -10.62 2.39 -9.55
C ARG A 237 -9.45 2.54 -10.54
N LEU A 238 -8.50 1.60 -10.56
CA LEU A 238 -7.40 1.62 -11.54
C LEU A 238 -7.91 1.47 -12.98
N ARG A 239 -8.88 0.58 -13.22
CA ARG A 239 -9.50 0.44 -14.55
C ARG A 239 -10.22 1.72 -14.94
N ASP A 240 -11.10 2.23 -14.08
CA ASP A 240 -11.91 3.42 -14.36
C ASP A 240 -11.03 4.65 -14.64
N ILE A 241 -9.90 4.79 -13.93
CA ILE A 241 -8.93 5.88 -14.17
C ILE A 241 -8.26 5.74 -15.53
N ALA A 242 -7.86 4.54 -15.93
CA ALA A 242 -7.29 4.32 -17.26
C ALA A 242 -8.29 4.65 -18.38
N GLU A 243 -9.56 4.26 -18.20
CA GLU A 243 -10.65 4.58 -19.15
C GLU A 243 -10.92 6.10 -19.22
N ASN A 244 -10.91 6.78 -18.07
CA ASN A 244 -11.04 8.25 -18.01
C ASN A 244 -9.86 8.99 -18.66
N CYS A 245 -8.68 8.37 -18.69
CA CYS A 245 -7.52 8.87 -19.44
C CYS A 245 -7.61 8.57 -20.96
N GLY A 246 -8.66 7.90 -21.43
CA GLY A 246 -8.89 7.57 -22.84
C GLY A 246 -8.26 6.25 -23.29
N THR A 247 -7.72 5.44 -22.38
CA THR A 247 -7.07 4.17 -22.70
C THR A 247 -8.01 3.00 -22.41
N LYS A 248 -8.11 2.05 -23.35
CA LYS A 248 -8.92 0.83 -23.13
C LYS A 248 -8.35 0.06 -21.95
N ALA A 249 -9.14 -0.24 -20.93
CA ALA A 249 -8.68 -0.96 -19.76
C ALA A 249 -9.54 -2.19 -19.45
N PHE A 250 -8.90 -3.31 -19.16
CA PHE A 250 -9.56 -4.57 -18.84
C PHE A 250 -9.17 -5.06 -17.45
N LEU A 251 -10.17 -5.38 -16.64
CA LEU A 251 -9.96 -6.01 -15.34
C LEU A 251 -9.89 -7.53 -15.52
N LEU A 252 -8.74 -8.11 -15.20
CA LEU A 252 -8.45 -9.55 -15.33
C LEU A 252 -8.26 -10.19 -13.96
N ASN A 253 -8.85 -11.37 -13.74
CA ASN A 253 -8.65 -12.16 -12.54
C ASN A 253 -7.33 -12.95 -12.58
N GLY A 254 -6.77 -13.22 -13.75
CA GLY A 254 -5.49 -13.91 -13.93
C GLY A 254 -5.50 -14.95 -15.04
N GLU A 255 -5.05 -16.17 -14.73
CA GLU A 255 -4.71 -17.20 -15.74
C GLU A 255 -5.90 -17.67 -16.60
N THR A 256 -7.10 -17.68 -16.02
CA THR A 256 -8.31 -18.22 -16.65
C THR A 256 -8.93 -17.29 -17.68
N ASP A 257 -8.54 -16.02 -17.71
CA ASP A 257 -9.10 -15.05 -18.64
C ASP A 257 -8.55 -15.31 -20.05
N ASP A 258 -9.44 -15.42 -21.04
CA ASP A 258 -9.02 -15.45 -22.43
C ASP A 258 -8.63 -14.03 -22.86
N ILE A 259 -7.35 -13.87 -23.20
CA ILE A 259 -6.76 -12.59 -23.60
C ILE A 259 -6.45 -12.55 -25.09
N SER A 260 -6.77 -13.61 -25.84
CA SER A 260 -6.39 -13.76 -27.25
C SER A 260 -6.96 -12.63 -28.11
N ASP A 261 -8.26 -12.37 -27.98
CA ASP A 261 -8.94 -11.29 -28.69
C ASP A 261 -8.53 -9.90 -28.17
N LEU A 262 -8.20 -9.79 -26.88
CA LEU A 262 -7.78 -8.54 -26.24
C LEU A 262 -6.39 -8.09 -26.70
N LEU A 263 -5.52 -9.04 -27.09
CA LEU A 263 -4.16 -8.78 -27.57
C LEU A 263 -4.09 -8.47 -29.07
N HIS A 264 -5.10 -8.89 -29.84
CA HIS A 264 -5.02 -8.93 -31.32
C HIS A 264 -4.76 -7.55 -31.96
N ASN A 265 -5.15 -6.46 -31.28
CA ASN A 265 -4.99 -5.09 -31.78
C ASN A 265 -4.01 -4.22 -30.96
N SER A 266 -3.33 -4.76 -29.95
CA SER A 266 -2.42 -3.97 -29.10
C SER A 266 -0.98 -4.07 -29.59
N THR A 267 -0.32 -2.92 -29.73
CA THR A 267 1.12 -2.84 -30.01
C THR A 267 1.91 -2.49 -28.75
N LYS A 268 1.31 -1.65 -27.90
CA LYS A 268 1.80 -1.31 -26.57
C LYS A 268 0.75 -1.70 -25.54
N LEU A 269 1.10 -2.61 -24.65
CA LEU A 269 0.23 -3.12 -23.58
C LEU A 269 0.75 -2.65 -22.23
N GLY A 270 -0.09 -1.98 -21.46
CA GLY A 270 0.19 -1.67 -20.06
C GLY A 270 -0.26 -2.80 -19.15
N ILE A 271 0.54 -3.15 -18.15
CA ILE A 271 0.17 -4.08 -17.09
C ILE A 271 0.33 -3.42 -15.73
N THR A 272 -0.75 -3.44 -14.96
CA THR A 272 -0.79 -3.04 -13.55
C THR A 272 -1.53 -4.08 -12.73
N ALA A 273 -1.51 -3.92 -11.41
CA ALA A 273 -2.16 -4.84 -10.49
C ALA A 273 -2.70 -4.10 -9.27
N GLY A 274 -3.92 -4.43 -8.87
CA GLY A 274 -4.55 -3.89 -7.67
C GLY A 274 -3.81 -4.29 -6.39
N ALA A 275 -4.09 -3.56 -5.30
CA ALA A 275 -3.44 -3.77 -4.00
C ALA A 275 -3.58 -5.19 -3.43
N SER A 276 -4.58 -5.95 -3.87
CA SER A 276 -4.87 -7.33 -3.44
C SER A 276 -4.37 -8.41 -4.42
N ALA A 277 -3.73 -8.04 -5.53
CA ALA A 277 -3.26 -8.99 -6.54
C ALA A 277 -1.78 -9.37 -6.32
N PRO A 278 -1.46 -10.66 -6.15
CA PRO A 278 -0.07 -11.09 -5.96
C PRO A 278 0.72 -11.07 -7.27
N GLU A 279 2.04 -10.85 -7.18
CA GLU A 279 2.95 -10.74 -8.33
C GLU A 279 2.99 -12.02 -9.20
N ILE A 280 2.65 -13.17 -8.63
CA ILE A 280 2.54 -14.42 -9.38
C ILE A 280 1.49 -14.34 -10.49
N LEU A 281 0.36 -13.66 -10.27
CA LEU A 281 -0.66 -13.48 -11.31
C LEU A 281 -0.15 -12.61 -12.46
N VAL A 282 0.65 -11.58 -12.14
CA VAL A 282 1.33 -10.73 -13.13
C VAL A 282 2.32 -11.55 -13.95
N SER A 283 3.14 -12.35 -13.26
CA SER A 283 4.15 -13.19 -13.88
C SER A 283 3.53 -14.24 -14.80
N ASN A 284 2.43 -14.85 -14.38
CA ASN A 284 1.73 -15.89 -15.14
C ASN A 284 1.04 -15.28 -16.38
N LEU A 285 0.47 -14.07 -16.26
CA LEU A 285 -0.06 -13.33 -17.41
C LEU A 285 1.03 -13.03 -18.43
N ILE A 286 2.18 -12.51 -18.01
CA ILE A 286 3.32 -12.24 -18.90
C ILE A 286 3.81 -13.53 -19.57
N ALA A 287 3.90 -14.63 -18.81
CA ALA A 287 4.28 -15.93 -19.34
C ALA A 287 3.28 -16.44 -20.39
N LYS A 288 1.97 -16.21 -20.19
CA LYS A 288 0.92 -16.53 -21.17
C LYS A 288 1.10 -15.70 -22.45
N ILE A 289 1.33 -14.40 -22.33
CA ILE A 289 1.54 -13.50 -23.48
C ILE A 289 2.81 -13.87 -24.27
N LYS A 290 3.91 -14.22 -23.59
CA LYS A 290 5.16 -14.67 -24.23
C LYS A 290 5.02 -15.95 -25.07
N LYS A 291 3.98 -16.77 -24.84
CA LYS A 291 3.67 -17.93 -25.68
C LYS A 291 2.95 -17.55 -26.97
N MET A 292 2.36 -16.35 -27.03
CA MET A 292 1.52 -15.86 -28.11
C MET A 292 2.19 -14.79 -28.98
N ARG A 293 3.10 -13.98 -28.40
CA ARG A 293 3.73 -12.82 -29.04
C ARG A 293 5.22 -12.72 -28.69
N ASP A 294 6.00 -12.04 -29.53
CA ASP A 294 7.38 -11.66 -29.19
C ASP A 294 7.34 -10.39 -28.30
N VAL A 295 7.78 -10.52 -27.04
CA VAL A 295 7.53 -9.51 -26.00
C VAL A 295 8.81 -8.78 -25.58
N LYS A 296 8.78 -7.45 -25.67
CA LYS A 296 9.73 -6.56 -24.98
C LYS A 296 9.07 -6.00 -23.71
N ILE A 297 9.74 -6.06 -22.57
CA ILE A 297 9.22 -5.51 -21.30
C ILE A 297 9.97 -4.21 -20.99
N THR A 298 9.20 -3.16 -20.70
CA THR A 298 9.67 -1.83 -20.31
C THR A 298 9.03 -1.48 -18.96
N HIS A 299 9.82 -0.95 -18.03
CA HIS A 299 9.30 -0.50 -16.73
C HIS A 299 9.06 1.01 -16.78
N VAL A 300 7.88 1.46 -16.36
CA VAL A 300 7.55 2.90 -16.32
C VAL A 300 8.29 3.53 -15.15
N GLU A 301 9.32 4.33 -15.42
CA GLU A 301 10.18 4.98 -14.41
C GLU A 301 9.74 6.43 -14.05
N GLY A 302 8.52 6.83 -14.40
CA GLY A 302 8.04 8.19 -14.15
C GLY A 302 8.59 9.21 -15.16
N THR A 303 9.36 10.21 -14.71
CA THR A 303 9.84 11.34 -15.56
C THR A 303 11.14 11.06 -16.33
N ALA A 304 11.75 9.88 -16.14
CA ALA A 304 13.09 9.55 -16.62
C ALA A 304 13.20 9.13 -18.11
N PHE A 305 12.10 9.14 -18.87
CA PHE A 305 12.12 8.80 -20.30
C PHE A 305 13.01 9.77 -21.11
N SER A 306 13.92 9.24 -21.92
CA SER A 306 14.78 9.99 -22.86
C SER A 306 13.96 10.71 -23.95
N GLU A 307 14.56 11.65 -24.71
CA GLU A 307 13.84 12.36 -25.77
C GLU A 307 13.32 11.39 -26.83
N GLN A 308 14.15 10.40 -27.19
CA GLN A 308 13.80 9.36 -28.15
C GLN A 308 12.67 8.46 -27.63
N GLU A 309 12.66 8.13 -26.33
CA GLU A 309 11.55 7.39 -25.71
C GLU A 309 10.28 8.23 -25.63
N ARG A 310 10.39 9.54 -25.34
CA ARG A 310 9.25 10.44 -25.32
C ARG A 310 8.62 10.62 -26.70
N ASP A 311 9.44 10.66 -27.75
CA ASP A 311 9.00 10.66 -29.15
C ASP A 311 8.37 9.32 -29.53
N LEU A 312 9.00 8.21 -29.13
CA LEU A 312 8.50 6.87 -29.40
C LEU A 312 7.19 6.56 -28.67
N PHE A 313 6.97 7.17 -27.50
CA PHE A 313 5.84 6.92 -26.61
C PHE A 313 4.80 8.05 -26.59
N ASP A 314 4.87 9.03 -27.50
CA ASP A 314 3.96 10.20 -27.56
C ASP A 314 3.79 10.95 -26.23
N LEU A 315 4.85 11.00 -25.42
CA LEU A 315 4.85 11.64 -24.10
C LEU A 315 5.12 13.15 -24.14
N ARG A 316 5.38 13.72 -25.33
CA ARG A 316 5.61 15.17 -25.47
C ARG A 316 4.37 15.94 -25.04
N GLY A 317 4.55 16.86 -24.10
CA GLY A 317 3.48 17.69 -23.55
C GLY A 317 2.72 17.07 -22.38
N PHE A 318 2.79 15.73 -22.19
CA PHE A 318 2.24 15.04 -21.02
C PHE A 318 3.24 14.95 -19.86
N LEU A 319 4.53 14.93 -20.18
CA LEU A 319 5.60 15.10 -19.22
C LEU A 319 6.21 16.50 -19.37
N PRO A 320 6.66 17.14 -18.27
CA PRO A 320 7.45 18.35 -18.35
C PRO A 320 8.59 18.17 -19.36
N PRO A 321 8.92 19.18 -20.19
CA PRO A 321 9.91 19.04 -21.27
C PRO A 321 11.29 18.66 -20.74
N GLY A 322 11.60 18.97 -19.48
CA GLY A 322 12.78 18.46 -18.79
C GLY A 322 12.74 16.95 -18.65
N ILE A 323 13.75 16.27 -19.19
CA ILE A 323 14.04 14.88 -18.86
C ILE A 323 14.64 14.89 -17.46
N GLU A 324 13.91 14.36 -16.50
CA GLU A 324 14.45 14.21 -15.16
C GLU A 324 15.29 12.94 -15.11
N ASP A 325 16.52 13.08 -15.57
CA ASP A 325 17.54 12.10 -15.22
C ASP A 325 17.66 11.97 -13.69
N GLN A 326 18.39 10.95 -13.26
CA GLN A 326 18.56 10.70 -11.83
C GLN A 326 19.22 11.89 -11.10
N GLU A 327 20.02 12.73 -11.78
CA GLU A 327 20.63 13.93 -11.19
C GLU A 327 19.60 15.03 -10.93
N VAL A 328 18.63 15.21 -11.84
CA VAL A 328 17.52 16.15 -11.65
C VAL A 328 16.60 15.67 -10.53
N GLN A 329 16.31 14.38 -10.46
CA GLN A 329 15.50 13.81 -9.37
C GLN A 329 16.18 13.99 -8.00
N VAL A 330 17.50 13.75 -7.93
CA VAL A 330 18.31 14.05 -6.76
C VAL A 330 18.27 15.55 -6.45
N SER A 331 18.43 16.42 -7.45
CA SER A 331 18.41 17.88 -7.27
C SER A 331 17.07 18.40 -6.74
N ARG A 332 15.95 17.84 -7.20
CA ARG A 332 14.62 18.13 -6.64
C ARG A 332 14.49 17.65 -5.20
N ALA A 333 14.97 16.44 -4.90
CA ALA A 333 14.97 15.94 -3.52
C ALA A 333 15.82 16.86 -2.61
N ARG A 334 16.99 17.33 -3.07
CA ARG A 334 17.81 18.33 -2.38
C ARG A 334 17.06 19.64 -2.13
N MET A 335 16.36 20.14 -3.15
CA MET A 335 15.56 21.37 -3.05
C MET A 335 14.42 21.21 -2.04
N GLN A 336 13.70 20.09 -2.06
CA GLN A 336 12.63 19.84 -1.09
C GLN A 336 13.17 19.78 0.33
N LEU A 337 14.30 19.10 0.53
CA LEU A 337 14.99 19.02 1.82
C LEU A 337 15.47 20.39 2.33
N SER A 338 15.91 21.28 1.44
CA SER A 338 16.40 22.60 1.84
C SER A 338 15.29 23.52 2.37
N HIS A 339 14.04 23.26 2.00
CA HIS A 339 12.87 24.02 2.46
C HIS A 339 12.21 23.44 3.71
N MET A 340 12.72 22.32 4.23
CA MET A 340 12.15 21.70 5.42
C MET A 340 12.58 22.42 6.70
N PRO A 341 11.65 22.58 7.66
CA PRO A 341 11.85 23.47 8.80
C PRO A 341 12.88 22.96 9.82
N ASN A 342 13.14 21.65 9.86
CA ASN A 342 14.08 21.04 10.79
C ASN A 342 14.55 19.66 10.29
N ASP A 343 15.57 19.10 10.94
CA ASP A 343 16.17 17.84 10.52
C ASP A 343 15.25 16.63 10.75
N LEU A 344 14.35 16.69 11.74
CA LEU A 344 13.31 15.66 11.89
C LEU A 344 12.37 15.62 10.68
N ALA A 345 11.94 16.76 10.15
CA ALA A 345 11.12 16.82 8.93
C ALA A 345 11.89 16.25 7.73
N LYS A 346 13.18 16.55 7.61
CA LYS A 346 14.08 15.98 6.59
C LYS A 346 14.22 14.47 6.75
N TYR A 347 14.38 13.96 7.97
CA TYR A 347 14.42 12.53 8.27
C TYR A 347 13.13 11.84 7.81
N ILE A 348 11.97 12.41 8.14
CA ILE A 348 10.66 11.86 7.76
C ILE A 348 10.53 11.78 6.23
N TYR A 349 10.99 12.82 5.52
CA TYR A 349 11.01 12.83 4.07
C TYR A 349 11.94 11.75 3.51
N LEU A 350 13.17 11.66 4.02
CA LEU A 350 14.16 10.68 3.58
C LEU A 350 13.71 9.24 3.86
N ALA A 351 13.09 8.97 5.01
CA ALA A 351 12.50 7.67 5.32
C ALA A 351 11.37 7.28 4.36
N ASN A 352 10.57 8.26 3.92
CA ASN A 352 9.56 8.02 2.88
C ASN A 352 10.21 7.80 1.51
N LEU A 353 11.19 8.63 1.14
CA LEU A 353 11.93 8.50 -0.12
C LEU A 353 12.61 7.14 -0.24
N GLN A 354 13.25 6.67 0.82
CA GLN A 354 13.83 5.33 0.89
C GLN A 354 12.80 4.25 0.52
N SER A 355 11.53 4.44 0.95
CA SER A 355 10.42 3.50 0.77
C SER A 355 9.73 3.56 -0.58
N GLN A 356 9.79 4.70 -1.26
CA GLN A 356 9.21 4.84 -2.59
C GLN A 356 10.26 4.62 -3.69
N ASN A 357 11.51 5.05 -3.46
CA ASN A 357 12.58 5.01 -4.43
C ASN A 357 13.95 4.94 -3.73
N GLU A 358 14.34 3.71 -3.36
CA GLU A 358 15.59 3.40 -2.64
C GLU A 358 16.84 3.85 -3.43
N THR A 359 16.79 3.82 -4.77
CA THR A 359 17.86 4.30 -5.66
C THR A 359 18.13 5.79 -5.48
N ILE A 360 17.08 6.63 -5.53
CA ILE A 360 17.24 8.09 -5.37
C ILE A 360 17.64 8.44 -3.93
N PHE A 361 17.13 7.71 -2.93
CA PHE A 361 17.54 7.86 -1.54
C PHE A 361 19.06 7.68 -1.36
N TYR A 362 19.62 6.56 -1.85
CA TYR A 362 21.04 6.29 -1.68
C TYR A 362 21.91 7.21 -2.54
N ARG A 363 21.49 7.56 -3.76
CA ARG A 363 22.21 8.56 -4.56
C ARG A 363 22.28 9.90 -3.87
N LEU A 364 21.17 10.35 -3.29
CA LEU A 364 21.14 11.59 -2.54
C LEU A 364 22.11 11.55 -1.34
N LEU A 365 22.06 10.48 -0.54
CA LEU A 365 22.98 10.28 0.59
C LEU A 365 24.44 10.28 0.15
N MET A 366 24.77 9.53 -0.89
CA MET A 366 26.13 9.38 -1.42
C MET A 366 26.65 10.65 -2.07
N SER A 367 25.76 11.54 -2.52
CA SER A 367 26.15 12.76 -3.21
C SER A 367 26.76 13.83 -2.31
N ASP A 368 26.37 13.86 -1.04
CA ASP A 368 27.00 14.68 0.00
C ASP A 368 26.79 13.99 1.35
N PRO A 369 27.59 12.95 1.66
CA PRO A 369 27.40 12.14 2.86
C PRO A 369 27.54 12.98 4.13
N ALA A 370 28.44 13.97 4.14
CA ALA A 370 28.65 14.87 5.27
C ALA A 370 27.40 15.66 5.62
N LYS A 371 26.58 16.03 4.62
CA LYS A 371 25.33 16.76 4.82
C LYS A 371 24.15 15.85 5.15
N TYR A 372 23.99 14.72 4.47
CA TYR A 372 22.76 13.92 4.55
C TYR A 372 22.83 12.76 5.55
N LEU A 373 24.01 12.18 5.82
CA LEU A 373 24.13 11.12 6.82
C LEU A 373 23.72 11.58 8.23
N PRO A 374 24.06 12.80 8.70
CA PRO A 374 23.62 13.25 10.02
C PRO A 374 22.10 13.41 10.15
N ILE A 375 21.39 13.47 9.02
CA ILE A 375 19.92 13.52 9.00
C ILE A 375 19.33 12.12 9.16
N VAL A 376 19.86 11.09 8.49
CA VAL A 376 19.32 9.71 8.55
C VAL A 376 19.93 8.85 9.66
N TYR A 377 21.02 9.30 10.25
CA TYR A 377 21.74 8.69 11.36
C TYR A 377 22.01 9.74 12.45
N ASP A 378 23.15 9.70 13.13
CA ASP A 378 23.47 10.58 14.24
C ASP A 378 23.78 12.03 13.80
N PRO A 379 23.19 13.08 14.43
CA PRO A 379 22.40 13.06 15.66
C PRO A 379 20.88 12.96 15.49
N THR A 380 20.34 13.16 14.28
CA THR A 380 18.89 13.30 14.04
C THR A 380 18.12 12.01 14.34
N VAL A 381 18.74 10.85 14.12
CA VAL A 381 18.15 9.54 14.42
C VAL A 381 17.78 9.42 15.90
N GLY A 382 18.48 10.12 16.79
CA GLY A 382 18.15 10.16 18.20
C GLY A 382 16.76 10.77 18.43
N GLU A 383 16.54 11.99 17.92
CA GLU A 383 15.23 12.63 17.98
C GLU A 383 14.17 11.79 17.24
N ALA A 384 14.50 11.26 16.07
CA ALA A 384 13.60 10.41 15.30
C ALA A 384 13.18 9.15 16.09
N CYS A 385 14.11 8.53 16.83
CA CYS A 385 13.82 7.40 17.69
C CYS A 385 12.90 7.78 18.84
N THR A 386 13.05 8.95 19.48
CA THR A 386 12.10 9.37 20.53
C THR A 386 10.65 9.50 20.02
N LYS A 387 10.48 9.71 18.71
CA LYS A 387 9.18 9.89 18.05
C LYS A 387 8.84 8.77 17.07
N PHE A 388 9.58 7.67 17.06
CA PHE A 388 9.58 6.69 15.95
C PHE A 388 8.20 6.14 15.65
N GLY A 389 7.44 5.73 16.68
CA GLY A 389 6.07 5.27 16.53
C GLY A 389 5.11 6.30 15.90
N HIS A 390 5.36 7.59 16.06
CA HIS A 390 4.56 8.67 15.46
C HIS A 390 4.96 8.98 14.00
N ILE A 391 6.23 8.78 13.67
CA ILE A 391 6.79 9.10 12.35
C ILE A 391 6.94 7.87 11.45
N TYR A 392 6.56 6.69 11.93
CA TYR A 392 6.65 5.42 11.22
C TYR A 392 6.02 5.51 9.81
N ARG A 393 6.74 4.99 8.81
CA ARG A 393 6.33 5.00 7.40
C ARG A 393 6.11 3.61 6.83
N ALA A 394 7.08 2.72 7.02
CA ALA A 394 7.05 1.36 6.52
C ALA A 394 7.93 0.45 7.39
N SER A 395 7.63 -0.85 7.39
CA SER A 395 8.48 -1.82 8.08
C SER A 395 9.78 -1.97 7.30
N ARG A 396 10.90 -1.95 8.01
CA ARG A 396 12.24 -1.95 7.43
C ARG A 396 13.19 -2.96 8.07
N GLY A 397 12.73 -3.70 9.06
CA GLY A 397 13.53 -4.65 9.80
C GLY A 397 12.66 -5.65 10.54
N LEU A 398 13.30 -6.61 11.19
CA LEU A 398 12.62 -7.60 12.04
C LEU A 398 12.59 -7.12 13.48
N TYR A 399 11.45 -7.25 14.13
CA TYR A 399 11.30 -7.05 15.57
C TYR A 399 11.19 -8.43 16.21
N ILE A 400 12.06 -8.74 17.16
CA ILE A 400 12.11 -10.02 17.85
C ILE A 400 12.03 -9.72 19.34
N SER A 401 11.09 -10.34 20.04
CA SER A 401 10.93 -10.16 21.49
C SER A 401 11.43 -11.38 22.25
N ILE A 402 11.71 -11.22 23.54
CA ILE A 402 11.97 -12.33 24.46
C ILE A 402 10.83 -13.35 24.45
N LYS A 403 9.61 -12.91 24.11
CA LYS A 403 8.41 -13.75 23.90
C LYS A 403 8.54 -14.70 22.69
N ASP A 404 9.49 -14.45 21.79
CA ASP A 404 9.79 -15.25 20.60
C ASP A 404 10.88 -16.29 20.85
N LYS A 405 11.25 -16.54 22.11
CA LYS A 405 12.20 -17.59 22.48
C LYS A 405 11.80 -18.94 21.85
N GLY A 406 12.73 -19.53 21.12
CA GLY A 406 12.51 -20.78 20.36
C GLY A 406 11.96 -20.60 18.94
N LYS A 407 11.60 -19.38 18.52
CA LYS A 407 11.04 -19.08 17.18
C LYS A 407 11.93 -18.14 16.35
N VAL A 408 13.10 -17.77 16.85
CA VAL A 408 14.01 -16.81 16.20
C VAL A 408 14.37 -17.23 14.77
N LYS A 409 14.69 -18.51 14.56
CA LYS A 409 15.02 -19.03 13.22
C LYS A 409 13.86 -18.86 12.23
N ASP A 410 12.64 -19.11 12.68
CA ASP A 410 11.44 -18.96 11.85
C ASP A 410 11.21 -17.48 11.51
N ILE A 411 11.41 -16.57 12.47
CA ILE A 411 11.28 -15.12 12.23
C ILE A 411 12.32 -14.64 11.21
N LEU A 412 13.58 -15.05 11.36
CA LEU A 412 14.63 -14.70 10.40
C LEU A 412 14.33 -15.23 8.99
N SER A 413 13.73 -16.42 8.88
CA SER A 413 13.40 -17.03 7.58
C SER A 413 12.40 -16.24 6.74
N LYS A 414 11.62 -15.35 7.39
CA LYS A 414 10.60 -14.49 6.76
C LYS A 414 11.16 -13.26 6.08
N TRP A 415 12.42 -12.92 6.32
CA TRP A 415 13.02 -11.80 5.61
C TRP A 415 12.95 -12.05 4.09
N PRO A 416 12.43 -11.09 3.29
CA PRO A 416 12.15 -11.31 1.87
C PRO A 416 13.44 -11.51 1.05
N ARG A 417 14.59 -11.07 1.56
CA ARG A 417 15.89 -11.23 0.91
C ARG A 417 16.58 -12.47 1.48
N LYS A 418 16.98 -13.39 0.59
CA LYS A 418 17.64 -14.64 1.00
C LYS A 418 19.14 -14.52 1.20
N ASP A 419 19.79 -13.57 0.52
CA ASP A 419 21.24 -13.38 0.60
C ASP A 419 21.64 -12.22 1.53
N VAL A 420 21.32 -12.36 2.81
CA VAL A 420 21.69 -11.36 3.83
C VAL A 420 23.17 -11.52 4.19
N LYS A 421 23.95 -10.44 4.06
CA LYS A 421 25.37 -10.38 4.42
C LYS A 421 25.64 -9.51 5.64
N PHE A 422 24.77 -8.54 5.92
CA PHE A 422 24.95 -7.57 7.00
C PHE A 422 23.71 -7.47 7.86
N ILE A 423 23.87 -7.68 9.16
CA ILE A 423 22.80 -7.56 10.14
C ILE A 423 23.24 -6.50 11.15
N VAL A 424 22.38 -5.52 11.41
CA VAL A 424 22.56 -4.59 12.53
C VAL A 424 21.43 -4.81 13.50
N VAL A 425 21.81 -5.08 14.75
CA VAL A 425 20.89 -5.41 15.82
C VAL A 425 20.93 -4.30 16.86
N THR A 426 19.78 -3.94 17.41
CA THR A 426 19.65 -3.03 18.55
C THR A 426 18.63 -3.59 19.53
N ASP A 427 18.81 -3.37 20.82
CA ASP A 427 17.78 -3.57 21.85
C ASP A 427 17.07 -2.24 22.21
N GLY A 428 17.58 -1.12 21.71
CA GLY A 428 17.03 0.21 22.00
C GLY A 428 17.43 0.75 23.37
N GLU A 429 18.26 0.05 24.14
CA GLU A 429 18.68 0.47 25.47
C GLU A 429 19.92 1.36 25.44
N ARG A 430 19.83 2.55 26.05
CA ARG A 430 20.96 3.48 26.33
C ARG A 430 21.81 3.89 25.11
N ILE A 431 21.31 3.69 23.90
CA ILE A 431 21.99 4.11 22.68
C ILE A 431 21.77 5.62 22.48
N LEU A 432 22.85 6.34 22.15
CA LEU A 432 22.86 7.81 22.00
C LEU A 432 22.50 8.60 23.27
N GLY A 433 22.56 7.97 24.46
CA GLY A 433 22.26 8.64 25.73
C GLY A 433 20.77 8.90 25.99
N LEU A 434 19.88 8.29 25.19
CA LEU A 434 18.43 8.56 25.21
C LEU A 434 17.62 7.66 26.16
N GLY A 435 18.30 6.87 27.00
CA GLY A 435 17.63 5.90 27.88
C GLY A 435 17.11 4.69 27.10
N ASP A 436 16.09 4.02 27.65
CA ASP A 436 15.42 2.91 26.99
C ASP A 436 14.34 3.44 26.03
N LEU A 437 14.53 3.18 24.74
CA LEU A 437 13.63 3.59 23.67
C LEU A 437 12.59 2.52 23.31
N GLY A 438 12.74 1.30 23.84
CA GLY A 438 12.03 0.11 23.38
C GLY A 438 12.05 0.00 21.85
N VAL A 439 10.95 -0.50 21.26
CA VAL A 439 10.82 -0.72 19.80
C VAL A 439 11.06 0.52 18.93
N ASN A 440 10.99 1.71 19.51
CA ASN A 440 11.29 2.95 18.79
C ASN A 440 12.78 3.06 18.43
N GLY A 441 13.66 2.28 19.06
CA GLY A 441 15.07 2.17 18.73
C GLY A 441 15.35 1.61 17.32
N MET A 442 14.35 1.09 16.60
CA MET A 442 14.52 0.55 15.23
C MET A 442 15.12 1.56 14.24
N GLY A 443 14.99 2.88 14.48
CA GLY A 443 15.67 3.89 13.66
C GLY A 443 17.20 3.72 13.64
N ILE A 444 17.80 3.19 14.71
CA ILE A 444 19.24 2.99 14.87
C ILE A 444 19.80 1.99 13.85
N PRO A 445 19.34 0.72 13.80
CA PRO A 445 19.87 -0.25 12.84
C PRO A 445 19.55 0.14 11.39
N ILE A 446 18.40 0.77 11.13
CA ILE A 446 18.06 1.31 9.80
C ILE A 446 19.06 2.37 9.38
N GLY A 447 19.31 3.37 10.22
CA GLY A 447 20.26 4.45 9.93
C GLY A 447 21.69 3.95 9.78
N LYS A 448 22.12 3.00 10.63
CA LYS A 448 23.46 2.41 10.57
C LYS A 448 23.68 1.59 9.29
N LEU A 449 22.67 0.85 8.85
CA LEU A 449 22.72 0.12 7.58
C LEU A 449 22.67 1.07 6.37
N ALA A 450 21.92 2.16 6.46
CA ALA A 450 21.98 3.21 5.44
C ALA A 450 23.39 3.80 5.31
N LEU A 451 24.12 3.98 6.43
CA LEU A 451 25.53 4.37 6.42
C LEU A 451 26.43 3.30 5.76
N TYR A 452 26.19 2.02 6.01
CA TYR A 452 26.95 0.94 5.37
C TYR A 452 26.78 0.92 3.85
N THR A 453 25.57 1.16 3.34
CA THR A 453 25.40 1.35 1.89
C THR A 453 26.11 2.60 1.41
N ALA A 454 25.83 3.75 2.02
CA ALA A 454 26.24 5.04 1.49
C ALA A 454 27.76 5.25 1.56
N VAL A 455 28.44 4.69 2.56
CA VAL A 455 29.88 4.91 2.79
C VAL A 455 30.72 3.68 2.45
N ALA A 456 30.22 2.48 2.75
CA ALA A 456 30.97 1.24 2.57
C ALA A 456 30.55 0.44 1.32
N GLY A 457 29.63 0.96 0.51
CA GLY A 457 29.20 0.33 -0.75
C GLY A 457 28.46 -0.99 -0.55
N VAL A 458 27.90 -1.22 0.63
CA VAL A 458 27.14 -2.45 0.92
C VAL A 458 25.80 -2.43 0.17
N PRO A 459 25.50 -3.44 -0.68
CA PRO A 459 24.23 -3.51 -1.39
C PRO A 459 23.03 -3.50 -0.42
N PRO A 460 22.02 -2.62 -0.60
CA PRO A 460 20.85 -2.53 0.29
C PRO A 460 20.10 -3.87 0.46
N GLU A 461 20.00 -4.65 -0.61
CA GLU A 461 19.34 -5.94 -0.63
C GLU A 461 20.02 -7.01 0.22
N ALA A 462 21.29 -6.81 0.61
CA ALA A 462 22.07 -7.71 1.44
C ALA A 462 21.99 -7.39 2.93
N GLN A 463 21.11 -6.48 3.33
CA GLN A 463 21.04 -5.94 4.69
C GLN A 463 19.78 -6.38 5.43
N LEU A 464 19.88 -6.47 6.76
CA LEU A 464 18.78 -6.79 7.65
C LEU A 464 18.89 -6.01 8.96
N PRO A 465 18.05 -4.98 9.17
CA PRO A 465 17.90 -4.33 10.47
C PRO A 465 17.10 -5.22 11.43
N ILE A 466 17.55 -5.34 12.68
CA ILE A 466 16.84 -6.10 13.72
C ILE A 466 16.72 -5.27 15.00
N PHE A 467 15.53 -5.30 15.58
CA PHE A 467 15.26 -4.86 16.93
C PHE A 467 15.03 -6.07 17.84
N LEU A 468 15.67 -6.10 19.01
CA LEU A 468 15.52 -7.12 20.05
C LEU A 468 14.88 -6.52 21.31
N ASP A 469 13.64 -6.88 21.60
CA ASP A 469 12.98 -6.57 22.88
C ASP A 469 13.44 -7.62 23.92
N VAL A 470 14.52 -7.35 24.67
CA VAL A 470 15.20 -8.31 25.56
C VAL A 470 14.67 -8.34 26.98
#